data_AF-A0A2E9TGH6-F1
#
_entry.id   AF-A0A2E9TGH6-F1
#
_cell.length_a   1.000
_cell.length_b   1.000
_cell.length_c   1.000
_cell.angle_alpha   90.00
_cell.angle_beta   90.00
_cell.angle_gamma   90.00
#
_symmetry.space_group_name_H-M   'P 1'
#
loop_
_entity.id
_entity.type
_entity.pdbx_description
1 polymer ?
#
loop_
_entity_poly.entity_id
_entity_poly.type
_entity_poly.pdbx_seq_one_letter_code
_entity_poly.pdbx_strand_id
1 'polypeptide(L)'
;MPSVYNLELRYDGDRLEFSRVSALSNPASSPAIPEYSSDVSSNNESFEVYGLKNTEDVYVTLTFFCTADGEFYTKEVKADFFDDKITVLLIEKVIGCEPTIEVIYE
;
A
#
# COMPACT_ATOMS: atom_id res chain seq x y z
N MET A 1 -7.00 21.30 9.47
CA MET A 1 -5.83 20.46 9.11
C MET A 1 -6.34 19.36 8.18
N PRO A 2 -5.58 18.94 7.16
CA PRO A 2 -5.98 17.81 6.33
C PRO A 2 -6.05 16.53 7.20
N SER A 3 -6.98 15.62 6.89
CA SER A 3 -7.02 14.30 7.52
C SER A 3 -5.72 13.54 7.24
N VAL A 4 -5.28 12.78 8.24
CA VAL A 4 -4.07 11.96 8.21
C VAL A 4 -4.49 10.53 8.52
N TYR A 5 -4.13 9.60 7.66
CA TYR A 5 -4.43 8.18 7.82
C TYR A 5 -3.13 7.39 7.92
N ASN A 6 -3.14 6.29 8.67
CA ASN A 6 -1.96 5.46 8.85
C ASN A 6 -2.03 4.23 7.95
N LEU A 7 -0.99 4.03 7.15
CA LEU A 7 -0.76 2.83 6.36
C LEU A 7 0.49 2.13 6.89
N GLU A 8 0.43 0.81 7.05
CA GLU A 8 1.60 0.01 7.41
C GLU A 8 1.82 -1.08 6.38
N LEU A 9 3.04 -1.21 5.88
CA LEU A 9 3.47 -2.35 5.09
C LEU A 9 4.22 -3.31 6.02
N ARG A 10 3.77 -4.57 6.07
CA ARG A 10 4.41 -5.63 6.88
C ARG A 10 4.83 -6.79 6.00
N TYR A 11 6.14 -7.00 5.89
CA TYR A 11 6.75 -8.11 5.17
C TYR A 11 8.10 -8.49 5.78
N ASP A 12 8.17 -9.68 6.39
CA ASP A 12 9.39 -10.22 7.00
C ASP A 12 10.24 -11.08 6.03
N GLY A 13 9.88 -11.13 4.75
CA GLY A 13 10.62 -11.91 3.76
C GLY A 13 11.70 -11.10 3.03
N ASP A 14 12.48 -11.82 2.21
CA ASP A 14 13.66 -11.32 1.48
C ASP A 14 13.50 -11.38 -0.06
N ARG A 15 12.32 -11.80 -0.55
CA ARG A 15 12.08 -11.96 -1.99
C ARG A 15 11.71 -10.67 -2.68
N LEU A 16 11.11 -9.75 -1.94
CA LEU A 16 10.60 -8.49 -2.46
C LEU A 16 11.36 -7.34 -1.79
N GLU A 17 11.84 -6.41 -2.61
CA GLU A 17 12.43 -5.15 -2.17
C GLU A 17 11.49 -4.03 -2.60
N PHE A 18 10.72 -3.48 -1.65
CA PHE A 18 9.76 -2.42 -1.95
C PHE A 18 10.47 -1.11 -2.25
N SER A 19 10.00 -0.42 -3.28
CA SER A 19 10.57 0.85 -3.74
C SER A 19 9.58 2.01 -3.65
N ARG A 20 8.28 1.73 -3.79
CA ARG A 20 7.24 2.76 -3.74
C ARG A 20 5.89 2.19 -3.30
N VAL A 21 5.17 3.00 -2.53
CA VAL A 21 3.75 2.82 -2.23
C VAL A 21 3.01 4.04 -2.76
N SER A 22 1.92 3.83 -3.48
CA SER A 22 0.98 4.91 -3.82
C SER A 22 -0.44 4.56 -3.45
N ALA A 23 -1.24 5.56 -3.07
CA ALA A 23 -2.65 5.40 -2.73
C ALA A 23 -3.49 6.35 -3.58
N LEU A 24 -4.49 5.79 -4.26
CA LEU A 24 -5.39 6.49 -5.16
C LEU A 24 -6.82 6.01 -4.92
N SER A 25 -7.77 6.91 -4.68
CA SER A 25 -9.18 6.50 -4.65
C SER A 25 -9.63 6.05 -6.03
N ASN A 26 -10.57 5.11 -6.08
CA ASN A 26 -11.22 4.72 -7.32
C ASN A 26 -11.61 5.96 -8.18
N PRO A 27 -11.17 6.07 -9.44
CA PRO A 27 -11.55 7.20 -10.29
C PRO A 27 -13.06 7.25 -10.57
N ALA A 28 -13.78 6.14 -10.38
CA ALA A 28 -15.25 6.11 -10.43
C ALA A 28 -15.93 6.68 -9.18
N SER A 29 -15.23 6.76 -8.04
CA SER A 29 -15.70 7.54 -6.89
C SER A 29 -15.48 9.02 -7.17
N SER A 30 -16.58 9.76 -7.34
CA SER A 30 -16.54 11.20 -7.61
C SER A 30 -16.66 11.98 -6.30
N PRO A 31 -15.73 12.92 -6.00
CA PRO A 31 -14.62 13.36 -6.85
C PRO A 31 -13.38 12.44 -6.76
N ALA A 32 -12.72 12.20 -7.90
CA ALA A 32 -11.41 11.52 -7.94
C ALA A 32 -10.33 12.37 -7.25
N ILE A 33 -9.40 11.72 -6.52
CA ILE A 33 -8.42 12.40 -5.65
C ILE A 33 -7.00 12.39 -6.24
N PRO A 34 -6.14 13.35 -5.82
CA PRO A 34 -4.71 13.29 -6.13
C PRO A 34 -4.06 12.07 -5.50
N GLU A 35 -3.17 11.44 -6.25
CA GLU A 35 -2.36 10.30 -5.83
C GLU A 35 -1.44 10.71 -4.66
N TYR A 36 -1.47 9.94 -3.57
CA TYR A 36 -0.38 9.92 -2.60
C TYR A 36 0.69 8.96 -3.12
N SER A 37 1.96 9.33 -3.06
CA SER A 37 3.06 8.40 -3.30
C SER A 37 4.24 8.69 -2.38
N SER A 38 4.85 7.62 -1.88
CA SER A 38 6.06 7.68 -1.07
C SER A 38 7.03 6.61 -1.53
N ASP A 39 8.30 6.97 -1.60
CA ASP A 39 9.36 5.98 -1.82
C ASP A 39 9.56 5.19 -0.50
N VAL A 40 9.79 3.89 -0.64
CA VAL A 40 9.92 2.94 0.48
C VAL A 40 11.36 2.48 0.57
N SER A 41 11.86 2.35 1.79
CA SER A 41 13.24 1.89 2.04
C SER A 41 13.32 0.65 2.91
N SER A 42 12.20 0.24 3.52
CA SER A 42 12.09 -0.93 4.38
C SER A 42 10.83 -1.74 4.07
N ASN A 43 10.95 -3.07 4.20
CA ASN A 43 9.83 -3.99 4.03
C ASN A 43 8.81 -3.93 5.19
N ASN A 44 9.25 -3.42 6.35
CA ASN A 44 8.41 -3.10 7.50
C ASN A 44 8.49 -1.59 7.75
N GLU A 45 7.46 -0.86 7.35
CA GLU A 45 7.46 0.60 7.40
C GLU A 45 6.02 1.14 7.55
N SER A 46 5.88 2.21 8.33
CA SER A 46 4.60 2.91 8.54
C SER A 46 4.66 4.27 7.85
N PHE A 47 3.54 4.65 7.23
CA PHE A 47 3.41 5.86 6.43
C PHE A 47 2.19 6.65 6.88
N GLU A 48 2.35 7.97 6.96
CA GLU A 48 1.24 8.89 7.09
C GLU A 48 0.76 9.30 5.69
N VAL A 49 -0.49 8.96 5.40
CA VAL A 49 -1.16 9.27 4.14
C VAL A 49 -2.01 10.51 4.34
N TYR A 50 -1.64 11.58 3.64
CA TYR A 50 -2.26 12.90 3.81
C TYR A 50 -3.25 13.20 2.70
N GLY A 51 -4.35 13.85 3.07
CA GLY A 51 -5.23 14.50 2.09
C GLY A 51 -6.11 13.55 1.28
N LEU A 52 -6.26 12.29 1.73
CA LEU A 52 -7.31 11.42 1.21
C LEU A 52 -8.67 12.04 1.52
N LYS A 53 -9.47 12.30 0.48
CA LYS A 53 -10.84 12.82 0.61
C LYS A 53 -11.89 11.72 0.67
N ASN A 54 -11.56 10.53 0.18
CA ASN A 54 -12.37 9.33 0.31
C ASN A 54 -11.52 8.29 1.04
N THR A 55 -12.11 7.64 2.02
CA THR A 55 -11.46 6.62 2.84
C THR A 55 -12.00 5.23 2.55
N GLU A 56 -13.02 5.11 1.69
CA GLU A 56 -13.50 3.83 1.18
C GLU A 56 -13.11 3.69 -0.30
N ASP A 57 -12.98 2.45 -0.78
CA ASP A 57 -12.63 2.15 -2.17
C ASP A 57 -11.29 2.78 -2.62
N VAL A 58 -10.29 2.79 -1.74
CA VAL A 58 -8.94 3.26 -2.08
C VAL A 58 -8.10 2.09 -2.62
N TYR A 59 -7.37 2.35 -3.70
CA TYR A 59 -6.45 1.41 -4.31
C TYR A 59 -5.02 1.81 -3.93
N VAL A 60 -4.34 0.91 -3.23
CA VAL A 60 -2.92 1.04 -2.89
C VAL A 60 -2.11 0.23 -3.89
N THR A 61 -1.18 0.89 -4.59
CA THR A 61 -0.23 0.25 -5.50
C THR A 61 1.12 0.11 -4.80
N LEU A 62 1.58 -1.13 -4.68
CA LEU A 62 2.93 -1.47 -4.23
C LEU A 62 3.82 -1.68 -5.45
N THR A 63 4.97 -1.01 -5.49
CA THR A 63 6.02 -1.26 -6.47
C THR A 63 7.21 -1.89 -5.76
N PHE A 64 7.71 -2.99 -6.30
CA PHE A 64 8.80 -3.74 -5.69
C PHE A 64 9.67 -4.43 -6.76
N PHE A 65 10.93 -4.65 -6.42
CA PHE A 65 11.84 -5.50 -7.16
C PHE A 65 11.74 -6.94 -6.63
N CYS A 66 11.59 -7.91 -7.53
CA CYS A 66 11.62 -9.32 -7.15
C CYS A 66 13.03 -9.88 -7.32
N THR A 67 13.63 -10.36 -6.23
CA THR A 67 15.01 -10.87 -6.26
C THR A 67 15.12 -12.23 -6.94
N ALA A 68 14.00 -12.95 -7.10
CA ALA A 68 13.98 -14.29 -7.68
C ALA A 68 14.15 -14.31 -9.22
N ASP A 69 13.66 -13.28 -9.91
CA ASP A 69 13.76 -13.16 -11.37
C ASP A 69 14.50 -11.89 -11.83
N GLY A 70 14.72 -10.92 -10.93
CA GLY A 70 15.46 -9.70 -11.20
C GLY A 70 14.63 -8.63 -11.92
N GLU A 71 13.30 -8.63 -11.79
CA GLU A 71 12.42 -7.66 -12.44
C GLU A 71 11.62 -6.81 -11.43
N PHE A 72 11.10 -5.67 -11.91
CA PHE A 72 10.21 -4.81 -11.15
C PHE A 72 8.76 -5.16 -11.43
N TYR A 73 7.97 -5.24 -10.37
CA TYR A 73 6.55 -5.53 -10.41
C TYR A 73 5.75 -4.48 -9.68
N THR A 74 4.46 -4.39 -10.06
CA THR A 74 3.46 -3.63 -9.34
C THR A 74 2.33 -4.54 -8.90
N LYS A 75 1.79 -4.26 -7.72
CA LYS A 75 0.61 -4.94 -7.18
C LYS A 75 -0.37 -3.93 -6.64
N GLU A 76 -1.57 -3.94 -7.19
CA GLU A 76 -2.68 -3.13 -6.71
C GLU A 76 -3.48 -3.91 -5.66
N VAL A 77 -3.85 -3.23 -4.58
CA VAL A 77 -4.60 -3.77 -3.45
C VAL A 77 -5.71 -2.78 -3.10
N LYS A 78 -6.93 -3.27 -2.98
CA LYS A 78 -8.03 -2.45 -2.48
C LYS A 78 -7.98 -2.42 -0.96
N ALA A 79 -7.95 -1.23 -0.37
CA ALA A 79 -7.94 -1.02 1.07
C ALA A 79 -8.79 0.20 1.43
N ASP A 80 -9.46 0.13 2.57
CA ASP A 80 -10.14 1.29 3.14
C ASP A 80 -9.24 1.94 4.20
N PHE A 81 -9.59 3.15 4.62
CA PHE A 81 -8.92 3.95 5.64
C PHE A 81 -9.98 4.41 6.63
N PHE A 82 -9.62 4.48 7.90
CA PHE A 82 -10.51 4.96 8.96
C PHE A 82 -9.71 5.90 9.86
N ASP A 83 -10.35 6.96 10.37
CA ASP A 83 -9.68 7.99 11.17
C ASP A 83 -9.06 7.43 12.47
N ASP A 84 -9.62 6.34 13.01
CA ASP A 84 -9.25 5.73 14.27
C ASP A 84 -8.53 4.38 14.14
N LYS A 85 -8.15 3.98 12.91
CA LYS A 85 -7.49 2.71 12.63
C LYS A 85 -6.22 2.84 11.80
N ILE A 86 -5.37 1.84 11.92
CA ILE A 86 -4.22 1.63 11.06
C ILE A 86 -4.63 0.63 9.98
N THR A 87 -4.47 1.02 8.72
CA THR A 87 -4.63 0.10 7.58
C THR A 87 -3.30 -0.64 7.38
N VAL A 88 -3.31 -1.95 7.53
CA VAL A 88 -2.11 -2.79 7.42
C VAL A 88 -2.18 -3.64 6.16
N LEU A 89 -1.15 -3.55 5.31
CA LEU A 89 -0.91 -4.44 4.19
C LEU A 89 0.06 -5.53 4.64
N LEU A 90 -0.49 -6.68 5.03
CA LEU A 90 0.28 -7.83 5.48
C LEU A 90 0.58 -8.75 4.29
N ILE A 91 1.87 -8.96 4.01
CA ILE A 91 2.29 -9.94 3.00
C ILE A 91 2.58 -11.26 3.69
N GLU A 92 1.58 -12.15 3.72
CA GLU A 92 1.67 -13.45 4.39
C GLU A 92 2.62 -14.41 3.66
N LYS A 93 2.63 -14.34 2.32
CA LYS A 93 3.33 -15.32 1.49
C LYS A 93 3.68 -14.72 0.13
N VAL A 94 4.83 -15.14 -0.40
CA VAL A 94 5.24 -14.84 -1.78
C VAL A 94 5.52 -16.15 -2.52
N ILE A 95 4.81 -16.40 -3.63
CA ILE A 95 5.05 -17.55 -4.51
C ILE A 95 5.62 -17.04 -5.82
N GLY A 96 6.85 -17.43 -6.14
CA GLY A 96 7.59 -16.77 -7.23
C GLY A 96 7.83 -15.31 -6.88
N CYS A 97 7.19 -14.41 -7.62
CA CYS A 97 7.18 -12.96 -7.42
C CYS A 97 5.77 -12.40 -7.12
N GLU A 98 4.81 -13.28 -6.85
CA GLU A 98 3.43 -12.90 -6.55
C GLU A 98 3.21 -12.89 -5.03
N PRO A 99 3.06 -11.71 -4.39
CA PRO A 99 2.66 -11.62 -2.99
C PRO A 99 1.18 -11.91 -2.82
N THR A 100 0.87 -12.66 -1.77
CA THR A 100 -0.46 -12.75 -1.16
C THR A 100 -0.55 -11.66 -0.10
N ILE A 101 -1.46 -10.71 -0.30
CA ILE A 101 -1.60 -9.53 0.55
C ILE A 101 -2.96 -9.61 1.24
N GLU A 102 -2.94 -9.55 2.57
CA GLU A 102 -4.11 -9.38 3.42
C GLU A 102 -4.18 -7.92 3.89
N VAL A 103 -5.40 -7.39 3.94
CA VAL A 103 -5.67 -6.04 4.47
C VAL A 103 -6.32 -6.18 5.84
N ILE A 104 -5.66 -5.63 6.87
CA ILE A 104 -6.10 -5.68 8.26
C ILE A 104 -6.33 -4.25 8.75
N TYR A 105 -7.29 -4.07 9.66
CA TYR A 105 -7.60 -2.78 10.28
C TYR A 105 -7.42 -2.88 11.79
N GLU A 106 -6.39 -2.23 12.34
CA GLU A 106 -6.01 -2.26 13.76
C GLU A 106 -6.39 -0.97 14.50
#